data_AF-A0A227J2Z2-F1
#
_entry.id   AF-A0A227J2Z2-F1
#
_cell.length_a   1.000
_cell.length_b   1.000
_cell.length_c   1.000
_cell.angle_alpha   90.00
_cell.angle_beta   90.00
_cell.angle_gamma   90.00
#
_symmetry.space_group_name_H-M   'P 1'
#
loop_
_entity.id
_entity.type
_entity.pdbx_description
1 polymer ?
#
loop_
_entity_poly.entity_id
_entity_poly.type
_entity_poly.pdbx_seq_one_letter_code
_entity_poly.pdbx_strand_id
1 'polypeptide(L)'
;DSGDNSGQLDADVLLSVTPPPQMPATMEAGTIKGYCVGEPWNQQAVFKGIGTPVVTDYEIWKNNPEKVFGVSKAWAEKNPNTHIRVVKALIRAAHWLDENSNANRQ
;
A
#
# COMPACT_ATOMS: atom_id res chain seq x y z
N ASP A 1 16.10 -17.27 -20.14
CA ASP A 1 16.41 -16.52 -18.91
C ASP A 1 15.28 -16.65 -17.90
N SER A 2 15.58 -17.16 -16.72
CA SER A 2 14.59 -17.37 -15.65
C SER A 2 14.14 -16.09 -14.95
N GLY A 3 14.64 -14.93 -15.39
CA GLY A 3 14.46 -13.63 -14.72
C GLY A 3 15.12 -13.62 -13.33
N ASP A 4 15.78 -12.54 -12.96
CA ASP A 4 16.11 -12.36 -11.55
C ASP A 4 14.85 -11.92 -10.79
N ASN A 5 14.06 -12.89 -10.36
CA ASN A 5 12.86 -12.65 -9.56
C ASN A 5 13.19 -12.26 -8.10
N SER A 6 14.46 -12.34 -7.71
CA SER A 6 14.93 -11.91 -6.38
C SER A 6 15.31 -10.43 -6.34
N GLY A 7 15.62 -9.83 -7.49
CA GLY A 7 16.08 -8.45 -7.61
C GLY A 7 17.43 -8.20 -6.92
N GLN A 8 18.31 -9.19 -6.94
CA GLN A 8 19.63 -9.17 -6.28
C GLN A 8 20.82 -9.20 -7.24
N LEU A 9 20.60 -9.57 -8.51
CA LEU A 9 21.63 -9.57 -9.54
C LEU A 9 21.96 -8.11 -9.92
N ASP A 10 23.24 -7.72 -9.77
CA ASP A 10 23.73 -6.37 -10.02
C ASP A 10 23.02 -5.26 -9.21
N ALA A 11 22.53 -5.60 -8.01
CA ALA A 11 21.82 -4.64 -7.17
C ALA A 11 22.78 -3.80 -6.32
N ASP A 12 22.65 -2.47 -6.39
CA ASP A 12 23.35 -1.51 -5.52
C ASP A 12 22.83 -1.55 -4.07
N VAL A 13 21.60 -2.06 -3.88
CA VAL A 13 20.92 -2.16 -2.58
C VAL A 13 20.16 -3.48 -2.46
N LEU A 14 20.10 -4.03 -1.25
CA LEU A 14 19.33 -5.23 -0.97
C LEU A 14 17.89 -4.88 -0.60
N LEU A 15 16.93 -5.50 -1.30
CA LEU A 15 15.51 -5.40 -0.95
C LEU A 15 15.14 -6.48 0.07
N SER A 16 14.47 -6.06 1.15
CA SER A 16 14.00 -6.95 2.22
C SER A 16 12.50 -6.82 2.40
N VAL A 17 11.84 -7.95 2.61
CA VAL A 17 10.39 -7.99 2.89
C VAL A 17 10.19 -7.83 4.40
N THR A 18 9.61 -6.69 4.79
CA THR A 18 9.21 -6.42 6.18
C THR A 18 7.72 -6.12 6.22
N PRO A 19 6.92 -6.77 7.09
CA PRO A 19 5.51 -6.41 7.27
C PRO A 19 5.33 -4.93 7.64
N PRO A 20 4.33 -4.22 7.07
CA PRO A 20 4.15 -2.79 7.29
C PRO A 20 4.19 -2.33 8.76
N PRO A 21 3.51 -3.02 9.72
CA PRO A 21 3.54 -2.61 11.13
C PRO A 21 4.92 -2.70 11.80
N GLN A 22 5.84 -3.46 11.21
CA GLN A 22 7.18 -3.69 11.76
C GLN A 22 8.20 -2.72 11.17
N MET A 23 7.93 -2.11 10.00
CA MET A 23 8.90 -1.28 9.28
C MET A 23 9.52 -0.16 10.13
N PRO A 24 8.75 0.62 10.92
CA PRO A 24 9.34 1.66 11.78
C PRO A 24 10.32 1.08 12.81
N ALA A 25 9.98 -0.02 13.47
CA ALA A 25 10.86 -0.66 14.46
C ALA A 25 12.11 -1.29 13.80
N THR A 26 11.95 -1.86 12.60
CA THR A 26 13.07 -2.43 11.83
C THR A 26 14.05 -1.36 11.38
N MET A 27 13.55 -0.17 11.01
CA MET A 27 14.39 0.98 10.67
C MET A 27 15.07 1.57 11.92
N GLU A 28 14.34 1.69 13.02
CA GLU A 28 14.87 2.14 14.32
C GLU A 28 15.99 1.23 14.84
N ALA A 29 15.88 -0.08 14.63
CA ALA A 29 16.93 -1.06 14.94
C ALA A 29 18.15 -1.01 13.98
N GLY A 30 18.06 -0.25 12.89
CA GLY A 30 19.15 -0.09 11.91
C GLY A 30 19.29 -1.21 10.88
N THR A 31 18.37 -2.20 10.88
CA THR A 31 18.36 -3.35 9.96
C THR A 31 18.02 -2.94 8.53
N ILE A 32 17.20 -1.91 8.35
CA ILE A 32 16.90 -1.28 7.05
C ILE A 32 17.23 0.21 7.11
N LYS A 33 17.57 0.80 5.96
CA LYS A 33 17.92 2.24 5.85
C LYS A 33 16.77 3.10 5.33
N GLY A 34 15.72 2.47 4.82
CA GLY A 34 14.52 3.12 4.33
C GLY A 34 13.50 2.05 3.95
N TYR A 35 12.26 2.48 3.71
CA TYR A 35 11.20 1.61 3.26
C TYR A 35 10.19 2.37 2.41
N CYS A 36 9.42 1.64 1.61
CA CYS A 36 8.29 2.14 0.84
C CYS A 36 7.02 1.45 1.34
N VAL A 37 6.09 2.22 1.89
CA VAL A 37 4.90 1.68 2.55
C VAL A 37 3.75 2.69 2.51
N GLY A 38 2.51 2.20 2.53
CA GLY A 38 1.33 3.04 2.71
C GLY A 38 1.18 3.55 4.14
N GLU A 39 0.35 4.56 4.33
CA GLU A 39 0.02 5.09 5.66
C GLU A 39 -0.61 4.02 6.58
N PRO A 40 -0.45 4.11 7.92
CA PRO A 40 0.06 5.26 8.70
C PRO A 40 1.57 5.18 9.06
N TRP A 41 2.31 4.23 8.47
CA TRP A 41 3.65 3.88 8.98
C TRP A 41 4.69 4.96 8.72
N ASN A 42 4.54 5.73 7.63
CA ASN A 42 5.38 6.89 7.36
C ASN A 42 5.17 7.98 8.43
N GLN A 43 3.91 8.30 8.77
CA GLN A 43 3.62 9.23 9.88
C GLN A 43 4.18 8.74 11.21
N GLN A 44 4.11 7.43 11.49
CA GLN A 44 4.69 6.89 12.72
C GLN A 44 6.21 7.13 12.81
N ALA A 45 6.95 7.00 11.71
CA ALA A 45 8.39 7.30 11.70
C ALA A 45 8.69 8.79 11.90
N VAL A 46 7.86 9.69 11.34
CA VAL A 46 7.94 11.13 11.60
C VAL A 46 7.72 11.43 13.08
N PHE A 47 6.64 10.92 13.67
CA PHE A 47 6.32 11.16 15.09
C PHE A 47 7.38 10.62 16.05
N LYS A 48 8.01 9.50 15.70
CA LYS A 48 9.12 8.93 16.48
C LYS A 48 10.46 9.65 16.23
N GLY A 49 10.57 10.51 15.23
CA GLY A 49 11.83 11.18 14.87
C GLY A 49 12.89 10.23 14.28
N ILE A 50 12.48 9.08 13.73
CA ILE A 50 13.39 8.05 13.20
C ILE A 50 13.56 8.15 11.67
N GLY A 51 12.78 8.99 11.00
CA GLY A 51 12.85 9.15 9.56
C GLY A 51 12.01 10.30 9.03
N THR A 52 12.10 10.53 7.72
CA THR A 52 11.34 11.54 6.99
C THR A 52 10.85 10.94 5.66
N PRO A 53 9.61 11.20 5.25
CA PRO A 53 9.13 10.84 3.91
C PRO A 53 9.95 11.58 2.85
N VAL A 54 10.53 10.85 1.91
CA VAL A 54 11.39 11.43 0.85
C VAL A 54 10.55 11.89 -0.35
N VAL A 55 9.57 11.09 -0.73
CA VAL A 55 8.68 11.32 -1.88
C VAL A 55 7.40 10.51 -1.70
N THR A 56 6.27 11.04 -2.13
CA THR A 56 4.99 10.33 -2.18
C THR A 56 4.81 9.59 -3.52
N ASP A 57 4.01 8.54 -3.54
CA ASP A 57 3.69 7.84 -4.80
C ASP A 57 3.00 8.77 -5.82
N TYR A 58 2.17 9.71 -5.35
CA TYR A 58 1.56 10.75 -6.16
C TYR A 58 2.57 11.65 -6.90
N GLU A 59 3.69 11.98 -6.25
CA GLU A 59 4.77 12.78 -6.84
C GLU A 59 5.56 11.99 -7.89
N ILE A 60 5.68 10.67 -7.72
CA ILE A 60 6.32 9.77 -8.70
C ILE A 60 5.39 9.56 -9.90
N TRP A 61 4.13 9.23 -9.65
CA TRP A 61 3.12 8.94 -10.67
C TRP A 61 1.75 9.43 -10.24
N LYS A 62 1.39 10.61 -10.75
CA LYS A 62 0.09 11.24 -10.52
C LYS A 62 -1.06 10.31 -10.91
N ASN A 63 -1.97 10.06 -9.96
CA ASN A 63 -3.14 9.20 -10.10
C ASN A 63 -2.79 7.75 -10.51
N ASN A 64 -1.68 7.20 -10.01
CA ASN A 64 -1.33 5.80 -10.18
C ASN A 64 -2.46 4.87 -9.67
N PRO A 65 -2.69 3.73 -10.34
CA PRO A 65 -3.53 2.69 -9.76
C PRO A 65 -2.85 2.14 -8.51
N GLU A 66 -3.62 1.99 -7.43
CA GLU A 66 -3.11 1.46 -6.17
C GLU A 66 -3.91 0.19 -5.80
N LYS A 67 -4.34 -0.02 -4.55
CA LYS A 67 -4.98 -1.29 -4.17
C LYS A 67 -6.18 -1.66 -5.04
N VAL A 68 -6.35 -2.98 -5.27
CA VAL A 68 -7.47 -3.56 -5.99
C VAL A 68 -8.27 -4.49 -5.09
N PHE A 69 -9.60 -4.49 -5.26
CA PHE A 69 -10.45 -5.52 -4.67
C PHE A 69 -10.46 -6.76 -5.58
N GLY A 70 -9.72 -7.80 -5.18
CA GLY A 70 -9.65 -9.07 -5.89
C GLY A 70 -10.48 -10.16 -5.22
N VAL A 71 -11.15 -10.99 -6.02
CA VAL A 71 -11.80 -12.23 -5.58
C VAL A 71 -11.36 -13.39 -6.46
N SER A 72 -11.44 -14.62 -5.95
CA SER A 72 -11.14 -15.79 -6.78
C SER A 72 -12.18 -15.96 -7.88
N LYS A 73 -11.75 -16.47 -9.05
CA LYS A 73 -12.64 -16.74 -10.20
C LYS A 73 -13.81 -17.64 -9.81
N ALA A 74 -13.53 -18.73 -9.08
CA ALA A 74 -14.56 -19.67 -8.63
C ALA A 74 -15.61 -19.01 -7.72
N TRP A 75 -15.21 -18.09 -6.83
CA TRP A 75 -16.17 -17.37 -6.00
C TRP A 75 -17.03 -16.41 -6.81
N ALA A 76 -16.43 -15.69 -7.77
CA ALA A 76 -17.13 -14.75 -8.64
C ALA A 76 -18.17 -15.46 -9.52
N GLU A 77 -17.83 -16.61 -10.10
CA GLU A 77 -18.73 -17.43 -10.92
C GLU A 77 -19.87 -18.04 -10.10
N LYS A 78 -19.60 -18.46 -8.85
CA LYS A 78 -20.62 -19.00 -7.94
C LYS A 78 -21.56 -17.93 -7.39
N ASN A 79 -21.10 -16.68 -7.26
CA ASN A 79 -21.84 -15.59 -6.59
C ASN A 79 -21.95 -14.31 -7.43
N PRO A 80 -22.43 -14.37 -8.68
CA PRO A 80 -22.37 -13.24 -9.61
C PRO A 80 -23.15 -12.00 -9.11
N ASN A 81 -24.35 -12.22 -8.56
CA ASN A 81 -25.17 -11.13 -8.02
C ASN A 81 -24.58 -10.51 -6.75
N THR A 82 -24.01 -11.32 -5.87
CA THR A 82 -23.34 -10.82 -4.65
C THR A 82 -22.09 -10.03 -5.02
N HIS A 83 -21.30 -10.52 -5.97
CA HIS A 83 -20.12 -9.82 -6.46
C HIS A 83 -20.46 -8.41 -6.96
N ILE A 84 -21.49 -8.28 -7.82
CA ILE A 84 -21.98 -6.97 -8.30
C ILE A 84 -22.41 -6.07 -7.13
N ARG A 85 -23.13 -6.62 -6.14
CA ARG A 85 -23.60 -5.86 -4.97
C ARG A 85 -22.44 -5.35 -4.12
N VAL A 86 -21.40 -6.16 -3.90
CA VAL A 86 -20.20 -5.76 -3.16
C VAL A 86 -19.45 -4.65 -3.90
N VAL A 87 -19.22 -4.80 -5.21
CA VAL A 87 -18.58 -3.75 -6.03
C VAL A 87 -19.36 -2.44 -5.94
N LYS A 88 -20.70 -2.48 -6.06
CA LYS A 88 -21.56 -1.29 -5.89
C LYS A 88 -21.51 -0.71 -4.48
N ALA A 89 -21.33 -1.54 -3.45
CA ALA A 89 -21.18 -1.07 -2.08
C ALA A 89 -19.84 -0.34 -1.88
N LEU A 90 -18.75 -0.90 -2.41
CA LEU A 90 -17.41 -0.29 -2.37
C LEU A 90 -17.38 1.06 -3.11
N ILE A 91 -18.00 1.15 -4.30
CA ILE A 91 -18.11 2.43 -5.03
C ILE A 91 -18.85 3.48 -4.20
N ARG A 92 -19.98 3.11 -3.57
CA ARG A 92 -20.73 4.03 -2.70
C ARG A 92 -19.93 4.44 -1.45
N ALA A 93 -19.21 3.51 -0.85
CA ALA A 93 -18.34 3.80 0.29
C ALA A 93 -17.20 4.75 -0.11
N ALA A 94 -16.58 4.57 -1.27
CA ALA A 94 -15.56 5.47 -1.79
C ALA A 94 -16.10 6.89 -2.01
N HIS A 95 -17.27 7.04 -2.66
CA HIS A 95 -17.92 8.34 -2.80
C HIS A 95 -18.18 9.00 -1.44
N TRP A 96 -18.71 8.25 -0.46
CA TRP A 96 -18.96 8.76 0.87
C TRP A 96 -17.66 9.20 1.58
N LEU A 97 -16.57 8.45 1.45
CA LEU A 97 -15.26 8.83 2.01
C LEU A 97 -14.67 10.11 1.39
N ASP A 98 -15.04 10.44 0.16
CA ASP A 98 -14.57 11.63 -0.57
C ASP A 98 -15.47 12.88 -0.36
N GLU A 99 -16.67 12.71 0.20
CA GLU A 99 -17.62 13.80 0.42
C GLU A 99 -17.03 14.93 1.30
N ASN A 100 -17.43 16.17 0.98
CA ASN A 100 -17.09 17.38 1.73
C ASN A 100 -15.59 17.53 2.00
N SER A 101 -14.76 17.28 0.98
CA SER A 101 -13.29 17.34 1.08
C SER A 101 -12.74 16.37 2.14
N ASN A 102 -13.17 15.10 2.08
CA ASN A 102 -12.77 14.01 2.99
C ASN A 102 -13.26 14.16 4.44
N ALA A 103 -14.41 14.81 4.67
CA ALA A 103 -14.94 15.04 6.02
C ALA A 103 -15.24 13.75 6.81
N ASN A 104 -15.43 12.64 6.08
CA ASN A 104 -15.79 11.33 6.62
C ASN A 104 -14.59 10.42 6.93
N ARG A 105 -13.35 10.91 6.79
CA ARG A 105 -12.11 10.12 6.99
C ARG A 105 -11.46 10.29 8.38
N GLN A 106 -12.24 10.71 9.38
CA GLN A 106 -11.75 10.98 10.75
C GLN A 106 -11.42 9.71 11.53
#